data_AF-A0A168R1C6-F1
#
_entry.id   AF-A0A168R1C6-F1
#
_cell.length_a   1.000
_cell.length_b   1.000
_cell.length_c   1.000
_cell.angle_alpha   90.00
_cell.angle_beta   90.00
_cell.angle_gamma   90.00
#
_symmetry.space_group_name_H-M   'P 1'
#
loop_
_entity.id
_entity.type
_entity.pdbx_description
1 polymer ?
#
loop_
_entity_poly.entity_id
_entity_poly.type
_entity_poly.pdbx_seq_one_letter_code
_entity_poly.pdbx_strand_id
1 'polypeptide(L)'
;MTEITPAIVKEFEDRMHLDGDEGENLLRILKASNEDLTRICGDYDIQTHEVFKELVFERSRYAYNDALEYFYTNFLTQINNLNLGKALESNVAEGEPNATTQV
;
A
#
# COMPACT_ATOMS: atom_id res chain seq x y z
N MET A 1 -2.43 -11.14 2.18
CA MET A 1 -3.18 -10.40 1.15
C MET A 1 -4.32 -9.65 1.81
N THR A 2 -4.03 -8.42 2.22
CA THR A 2 -5.01 -7.47 2.75
C THR A 2 -5.86 -6.95 1.60
N GLU A 3 -7.17 -7.10 1.75
CA GLU A 3 -8.14 -6.91 0.67
C GLU A 3 -8.63 -5.45 0.62
N ILE A 4 -8.88 -4.94 -0.60
CA ILE A 4 -9.60 -3.69 -0.80
C ILE A 4 -11.08 -3.92 -0.43
N THR A 5 -11.49 -3.35 0.70
CA THR A 5 -12.86 -3.46 1.22
C THR A 5 -13.74 -2.34 0.67
N PRO A 6 -15.08 -2.48 0.74
CA PRO A 6 -16.00 -1.38 0.40
C PRO A 6 -15.75 -0.10 1.20
N ALA A 7 -15.29 -0.22 2.45
CA ALA A 7 -14.95 0.93 3.28
C ALA A 7 -13.74 1.71 2.72
N ILE A 8 -12.71 1.00 2.24
CA ILE A 8 -11.54 1.63 1.60
C ILE A 8 -11.92 2.29 0.27
N VAL A 9 -12.80 1.67 -0.52
CA VAL A 9 -13.32 2.31 -1.75
C VAL A 9 -14.07 3.58 -1.40
N LYS A 10 -14.94 3.55 -0.38
CA LYS A 10 -15.69 4.71 0.06
C LYS A 10 -14.79 5.83 0.58
N GLU A 11 -13.76 5.50 1.35
CA GLU A 11 -12.77 6.46 1.84
C GLU A 11 -12.04 7.16 0.67
N PHE A 12 -11.68 6.40 -0.36
CA PHE A 12 -11.06 6.96 -1.58
C PHE A 12 -12.04 7.82 -2.39
N GLU A 13 -13.30 7.40 -2.54
CA GLU A 13 -14.35 8.20 -3.18
C GLU A 13 -14.55 9.54 -2.48
N ASP A 14 -14.66 9.52 -1.15
CA ASP A 14 -14.85 10.72 -0.33
C ASP A 14 -13.66 11.68 -0.46
N ARG A 15 -12.43 11.14 -0.49
CA ARG A 15 -11.20 11.92 -0.73
C ARG A 15 -11.18 12.57 -2.11
N MET A 16 -11.65 11.85 -3.13
CA MET A 16 -11.67 12.32 -4.51
C MET A 16 -12.89 13.21 -4.82
N HIS A 17 -13.80 13.38 -3.87
CA HIS A 17 -15.07 14.10 -4.03
C HIS A 17 -15.91 13.57 -5.19
N LEU A 18 -16.05 12.25 -5.28
CA LEU A 18 -16.82 11.55 -6.33
C LEU A 18 -18.23 11.19 -5.84
N ASP A 19 -19.22 11.26 -6.74
CA ASP A 19 -20.64 11.11 -6.41
C ASP A 19 -21.19 9.66 -6.53
N GLY A 20 -20.31 8.65 -6.58
CA GLY A 20 -20.64 7.24 -6.32
C GLY A 20 -20.98 6.32 -7.52
N ASP A 21 -21.09 6.84 -8.74
CA ASP A 21 -21.38 6.01 -9.93
C ASP A 21 -20.15 5.29 -10.55
N GLU A 22 -18.95 5.49 -9.98
CA GLU A 22 -17.69 4.98 -10.53
C GLU A 22 -17.11 3.78 -9.75
N GLY A 23 -17.86 3.23 -8.80
CA GLY A 23 -17.35 2.30 -7.78
C GLY A 23 -16.62 1.05 -8.34
N GLU A 24 -17.08 0.46 -9.45
CA GLU A 24 -16.37 -0.67 -10.07
C GLU A 24 -15.01 -0.27 -10.66
N ASN A 25 -14.92 0.92 -11.26
CA ASN A 25 -13.68 1.42 -11.82
C ASN A 25 -12.67 1.75 -10.71
N LEU A 26 -13.13 2.44 -9.67
CA LEU A 26 -12.31 2.77 -8.50
C LEU A 26 -11.82 1.52 -7.79
N LEU A 27 -12.68 0.51 -7.63
CA LEU A 27 -12.29 -0.79 -7.06
C LEU A 27 -11.17 -1.45 -7.86
N ARG A 28 -11.24 -1.45 -9.20
CA ARG A 28 -10.18 -2.00 -10.05
C ARG A 28 -8.87 -1.23 -9.90
N ILE A 29 -8.94 0.10 -9.89
CA ILE A 29 -7.76 0.97 -9.74
C ILE A 29 -7.11 0.76 -8.37
N LEU A 30 -7.88 0.76 -7.29
CA LEU A 30 -7.38 0.53 -5.93
C LEU A 30 -6.75 -0.85 -5.78
N LYS A 31 -7.36 -1.90 -6.34
CA LYS A 31 -6.79 -3.25 -6.33
C LYS A 31 -5.45 -3.30 -7.06
N ALA A 32 -5.38 -2.74 -8.27
CA ALA A 32 -4.14 -2.70 -9.05
C ALA A 32 -3.03 -1.90 -8.33
N SER A 33 -3.38 -0.80 -7.67
CA SER A 33 -2.43 0.00 -6.89
C SER A 33 -1.94 -0.71 -5.64
N ASN A 34 -2.84 -1.37 -4.89
CA ASN A 34 -2.48 -2.15 -3.71
C ASN A 34 -1.59 -3.34 -4.08
N GLU A 35 -1.95 -4.12 -5.10
CA GLU A 35 -1.16 -5.27 -5.54
C GLU A 35 0.27 -4.89 -5.95
N ASP A 36 0.40 -3.85 -6.74
CA ASP A 36 1.70 -3.41 -7.22
C ASP A 36 2.57 -2.81 -6.10
N LEU A 37 1.98 -2.02 -5.19
CA LEU A 37 2.71 -1.51 -4.03
C LEU A 37 3.00 -2.59 -2.99
N THR A 38 2.16 -3.62 -2.83
CA THR A 38 2.47 -4.79 -2.02
C THR A 38 3.67 -5.55 -2.59
N ARG A 39 3.76 -5.68 -3.92
CA ARG A 39 4.92 -6.31 -4.58
C ARG A 39 6.21 -5.50 -4.38
N ILE A 40 6.14 -4.17 -4.37
CA ILE A 40 7.31 -3.30 -4.27
C ILE A 40 7.71 -3.09 -2.80
N CYS A 41 6.77 -2.70 -1.95
CA CYS A 41 7.03 -2.30 -0.57
C CYS A 41 6.91 -3.47 0.42
N GLY A 42 6.19 -4.52 0.06
CA GLY A 42 5.85 -5.68 0.91
C GLY A 42 4.41 -5.68 1.40
N ASP A 43 4.01 -6.77 2.08
CA ASP A 43 2.63 -6.99 2.57
C ASP A 43 2.36 -6.14 3.82
N TYR A 44 2.08 -4.85 3.59
CA TYR A 44 1.55 -3.94 4.58
C TYR A 44 0.02 -4.04 4.62
N ASP A 45 -0.56 -4.01 5.82
CA ASP A 45 -2.00 -3.98 5.97
C ASP A 45 -2.56 -2.59 5.67
N ILE A 46 -3.25 -2.45 4.54
CA ILE A 46 -3.88 -1.20 4.12
C ILE A 46 -4.90 -0.67 5.14
N GLN A 47 -5.51 -1.52 5.96
CA GLN A 47 -6.51 -1.09 6.95
C GLN A 47 -5.86 -0.34 8.12
N THR A 48 -4.61 -0.67 8.46
CA THR A 48 -3.94 -0.20 9.69
C THR A 48 -2.65 0.58 9.44
N HIS A 49 -2.02 0.42 8.28
CA HIS A 49 -0.75 1.07 7.96
C HIS A 49 -0.97 2.34 7.12
N GLU A 50 -1.21 3.47 7.81
CA GLU A 50 -1.61 4.74 7.19
C GLU A 50 -0.68 5.23 6.06
N VAL A 51 0.64 5.10 6.21
CA VAL A 51 1.60 5.53 5.17
C VAL A 51 1.47 4.67 3.90
N PHE A 52 1.14 3.39 4.05
CA PHE A 52 0.96 2.49 2.92
C PHE A 52 -0.39 2.75 2.25
N LYS A 53 -1.45 2.93 3.05
CA LYS A 53 -2.78 3.34 2.58
C LYS A 53 -2.71 4.63 1.76
N GLU A 54 -2.02 5.64 2.27
CA GLU A 54 -1.80 6.90 1.59
C GLU A 54 -1.14 6.70 0.22
N LEU A 55 -0.11 5.86 0.15
CA LEU A 55 0.60 5.56 -1.09
C LEU A 55 -0.28 4.83 -2.12
N VAL A 56 -1.14 3.90 -1.66
CA VAL A 56 -2.14 3.23 -2.50
C VAL A 56 -3.16 4.22 -3.04
N PHE A 57 -3.65 5.14 -2.20
CA PHE A 57 -4.60 6.18 -2.62
C PHE A 57 -3.96 7.14 -3.62
N GLU A 58 -2.72 7.56 -3.40
CA GLU A 58 -2.02 8.44 -4.33
C GLU A 58 -1.76 7.77 -5.68
N ARG A 59 -1.29 6.52 -5.71
CA ARG A 59 -1.15 5.77 -6.97
C ARG A 59 -2.48 5.64 -7.70
N SER A 60 -3.55 5.38 -6.96
CA SER A 60 -4.91 5.26 -7.50
C SER A 60 -5.42 6.58 -8.07
N ARG A 61 -5.15 7.70 -7.39
CA ARG A 61 -5.45 9.05 -7.87
C ARG A 61 -4.70 9.37 -9.15
N TYR A 62 -3.42 9.02 -9.24
CA TYR A 62 -2.65 9.24 -10.47
C TYR A 62 -3.18 8.38 -11.63
N ALA A 63 -3.51 7.11 -11.38
CA ALA A 63 -4.11 6.24 -12.39
C ALA A 63 -5.49 6.73 -12.86
N TYR A 64 -6.34 7.16 -11.92
CA TYR A 64 -7.66 7.73 -12.22
C TYR A 64 -7.58 8.98 -13.10
N ASN A 65 -6.58 9.84 -12.85
CA ASN A 65 -6.36 11.07 -13.61
C ASN A 65 -5.45 10.91 -14.83
N ASP A 66 -5.22 9.67 -15.30
CA ASP A 66 -4.36 9.36 -16.46
C ASP A 66 -2.96 10.00 -16.36
N ALA A 67 -2.36 9.91 -15.18
CA ALA A 67 -1.09 10.54 -14.82
C ALA A 67 -0.11 9.56 -14.14
N LEU A 68 -0.34 8.25 -14.26
CA LEU A 68 0.38 7.22 -13.53
C LEU A 68 1.91 7.26 -13.77
N GLU A 69 2.35 7.76 -14.92
CA GLU A 69 3.76 7.91 -15.27
C GLU A 69 4.56 8.79 -14.31
N TYR A 70 3.90 9.72 -13.60
CA TYR A 70 4.56 10.62 -12.65
C TYR A 70 4.65 10.05 -11.23
N PHE A 71 3.87 9.01 -10.91
CA PHE A 71 3.69 8.53 -9.54
C PHE A 71 5.01 8.08 -8.90
N TYR A 72 5.75 7.18 -9.55
CA TYR A 72 6.97 6.61 -8.96
C TYR A 72 8.06 7.64 -8.75
N THR A 73 8.11 8.67 -9.59
CA THR A 73 9.06 9.79 -9.42
C THR A 73 8.68 10.62 -8.19
N ASN A 74 7.40 10.97 -8.07
CA ASN A 74 6.92 11.86 -7.01
C ASN A 74 6.94 11.22 -5.62
N PHE A 75 6.78 9.90 -5.53
CA PHE A 75 6.73 9.15 -4.27
C PHE A 75 7.94 8.23 -4.05
N LEU A 76 9.03 8.42 -4.82
CA LEU A 76 10.21 7.56 -4.77
C LEU A 76 10.76 7.38 -3.36
N THR A 77 10.85 8.46 -2.59
CA THR A 77 11.36 8.43 -1.21
C THR A 77 10.48 7.58 -0.29
N GLN A 78 9.16 7.74 -0.35
CA GLN A 78 8.22 6.98 0.47
C GLN A 78 8.24 5.49 0.10
N ILE A 79 8.28 5.18 -1.19
CA ILE A 79 8.40 3.80 -1.69
C ILE A 79 9.68 3.15 -1.16
N ASN A 80 10.82 3.83 -1.28
CA ASN A 80 12.10 3.30 -0.80
C ASN A 80 12.13 3.09 0.71
N ASN A 81 11.53 4.02 1.48
CA ASN A 81 11.46 3.90 2.93
C ASN A 81 10.64 2.68 3.37
N LEU A 82 9.48 2.42 2.74
CA LEU A 82 8.66 1.26 3.05
C LEU A 82 9.35 -0.05 2.62
N ASN A 83 9.88 -0.11 1.38
CA ASN A 83 10.62 -1.29 0.90
C ASN A 83 11.78 -1.65 1.84
N LEU A 84 12.62 -0.66 2.20
CA LEU A 84 13.75 -0.89 3.09
C LEU A 84 13.29 -1.28 4.49
N GLY A 85 12.26 -0.62 5.04
CA GLY A 85 11.68 -0.97 6.33
C GLY A 85 11.24 -2.42 6.39
N LYS A 86 10.50 -2.90 5.38
CA LYS A 86 10.07 -4.30 5.29
C LYS A 86 11.25 -5.27 5.17
N ALA A 87 12.26 -4.92 4.38
CA ALA A 87 13.46 -5.75 4.23
C ALA A 87 14.20 -5.90 5.56
N LEU A 88 14.30 -4.83 6.36
CA LEU A 88 14.94 -4.86 7.67
C LEU A 88 14.14 -5.66 8.70
N GLU A 89 12.81 -5.53 8.72
CA GLU A 89 11.92 -6.39 9.55
C GLU A 89 12.18 -7.87 9.30
N SER A 90 12.32 -8.26 8.03
CA SER A 90 12.54 -9.65 7.62
C SER A 90 13.89 -10.20 8.12
N ASN A 91 14.94 -9.38 8.12
CA ASN A 91 16.27 -9.77 8.60
C ASN A 91 16.35 -9.90 10.13
N VAL A 92 15.56 -9.13 10.88
CA VAL A 92 15.50 -9.25 12.34
C VAL A 92 14.82 -10.57 12.76
N ALA A 93 13.82 -11.03 12.00
CA ALA A 93 13.13 -12.29 12.27
C ALA A 93 14.01 -13.54 12.10
N GLU A 94 15.08 -13.48 11.30
CA GLU A 94 16.01 -14.59 11.09
C GLU A 94 17.13 -14.66 12.16
N GLY A 95 17.17 -13.71 13.10
CA GLY A 95 18.27 -13.49 14.04
C GLY A 95 18.09 -13.98 15.48
N GLU A 96 17.02 -14.70 15.85
CA GLU A 96 16.87 -15.29 17.20
C GLU A 96 17.29 -16.77 17.24
N PRO A 97 18.55 -17.11 17.59
CA PRO A 97 18.87 -18.42 18.12
C PRO A 97 18.38 -18.50 19.57
N ASN A 98 17.41 -19.40 19.78
CA ASN A 98 16.90 -19.85 21.06
C ASN A 98 18.02 -20.03 22.11
N ALA A 99 18.14 -19.08 23.06
CA ALA A 99 18.99 -19.24 24.23
C ALA A 99 18.29 -20.19 25.22
N THR A 100 18.30 -21.48 24.91
CA THR A 100 18.08 -22.53 25.91
C THR A 100 19.30 -22.56 26.81
N THR A 101 19.25 -21.82 27.92
CA THR A 101 20.15 -22.08 29.05
C THR A 101 19.61 -23.31 29.78
N GLN A 102 20.07 -24.49 29.37
CA GLN A 102 20.14 -25.65 30.25
C GLN A 102 21.55 -25.74 30.84
N VAL A 103 21.55 -26.07 32.14
CA VAL A 103 22.62 -26.37 33.11
C VAL A 103 23.38 -25.21 33.76
#